data_AF-A0A1I4XVN3-F1
#
_entry.id   AF-A0A1I4XVN3-F1
#
_cell.length_a   1.000
_cell.length_b   1.000
_cell.length_c   1.000
_cell.angle_alpha   90.00
_cell.angle_beta   90.00
_cell.angle_gamma   90.00
#
_symmetry.space_group_name_H-M   'P 1'
#
loop_
_entity.id
_entity.type
_entity.pdbx_description
1 polymer ?
#
loop_
_entity_poly.entity_id
_entity_poly.type
_entity_poly.pdbx_seq_one_letter_code
_entity_poly.pdbx_strand_id
1 'polypeptide(L)'
;MSKFPSQEMDRFNVRLPNGMRDAVAEKAKKSGRSMNSEIIAALEFWLSSDMHDSLQQKETDRVIRIATKAFAEEISRNYDLFPKGKGN
;
A
#
# COMPACT_ATOMS: atom_id res chain seq x y z
N MET A 1 -7.64 -25.40 -35.42
CA MET A 1 -6.79 -24.19 -35.25
C MET A 1 -6.48 -24.06 -33.78
N SER A 2 -5.21 -24.04 -33.39
CA SER A 2 -4.81 -23.72 -32.01
C SER A 2 -5.16 -22.24 -31.73
N LYS A 3 -5.78 -21.99 -30.59
CA LYS A 3 -6.13 -20.64 -30.14
C LYS A 3 -4.84 -19.96 -29.64
N PHE A 4 -4.67 -18.68 -29.93
CA PHE A 4 -3.55 -17.93 -29.38
C PHE A 4 -3.80 -17.66 -27.89
N PRO A 5 -2.77 -17.63 -27.02
CA PRO A 5 -2.96 -17.40 -25.57
C PRO A 5 -3.77 -16.13 -25.25
N SER A 6 -3.59 -15.06 -26.03
CA SER A 6 -4.34 -13.80 -25.88
C SER A 6 -5.85 -13.93 -26.15
N GLN A 7 -6.28 -14.97 -26.86
CA GLN A 7 -7.70 -15.24 -27.14
C GLN A 7 -8.40 -15.99 -26.00
N GLU A 8 -7.63 -16.56 -25.07
CA GLU A 8 -8.12 -17.26 -23.88
C GLU A 8 -8.18 -16.35 -22.65
N MET A 9 -7.54 -15.18 -22.70
CA MET A 9 -7.54 -14.20 -21.62
C MET A 9 -8.88 -13.45 -21.51
N ASP A 10 -9.25 -13.14 -20.27
CA ASP A 10 -10.38 -12.26 -19.95
C ASP A 10 -10.15 -10.85 -20.50
N ARG A 11 -11.23 -10.25 -21.00
CA ARG A 11 -11.20 -8.92 -21.63
C ARG A 11 -12.26 -8.03 -21.01
N PHE A 12 -11.86 -6.83 -20.65
CA PHE A 12 -12.75 -5.81 -20.10
C PHE A 12 -12.84 -4.60 -21.04
N ASN A 13 -14.06 -4.17 -21.36
CA ASN A 13 -14.27 -3.04 -22.26
C ASN A 13 -14.41 -1.74 -21.44
N VAL A 14 -13.39 -0.87 -21.49
CA VAL A 14 -13.32 0.36 -20.70
C VAL A 14 -13.71 1.57 -21.56
N ARG A 15 -14.62 2.40 -21.05
CA ARG A 15 -14.90 3.72 -21.62
C ARG A 15 -13.98 4.75 -20.97
N LEU A 16 -13.07 5.30 -21.75
CA LEU A 16 -12.13 6.30 -21.29
C LEU A 16 -12.68 7.72 -21.55
N PRO A 17 -12.56 8.65 -20.59
CA PRO A 17 -12.83 10.06 -20.83
C PRO A 17 -11.85 10.65 -21.85
N ASN A 18 -12.20 11.82 -22.39
CA ASN A 18 -11.41 12.48 -23.43
C ASN A 18 -9.94 12.68 -22.99
N GLY A 19 -9.00 12.43 -23.90
CA GLY A 19 -7.55 12.56 -23.68
C GLY A 19 -6.91 11.47 -22.80
N MET A 20 -7.68 10.64 -22.09
CA MET A 20 -7.10 9.63 -21.20
C MET A 20 -6.39 8.51 -21.96
N ARG A 21 -6.91 8.13 -23.14
CA ARG A 21 -6.25 7.14 -24.01
C ARG A 21 -4.86 7.62 -24.46
N ASP A 22 -4.74 8.89 -24.83
CA ASP A 22 -3.48 9.46 -25.29
C ASP A 22 -2.47 9.56 -24.14
N ALA A 23 -2.94 9.93 -22.94
CA ALA A 23 -2.11 9.93 -21.74
C ALA A 23 -1.54 8.53 -21.43
N VAL A 24 -2.35 7.47 -21.57
CA VAL A 24 -1.89 6.08 -21.41
C VAL A 24 -0.90 5.71 -22.50
N ALA A 25 -1.15 6.08 -23.76
CA ALA A 25 -0.24 5.79 -24.87
C ALA A 25 1.14 6.43 -24.67
N GLU A 26 1.18 7.70 -24.27
CA GLU A 26 2.43 8.42 -24.01
C GLU A 26 3.20 7.81 -22.84
N LYS A 27 2.50 7.39 -21.78
CA LYS A 27 3.15 6.73 -20.64
C LYS A 27 3.68 5.36 -21.01
N ALA A 28 2.93 4.56 -21.77
CA ALA A 28 3.37 3.26 -22.27
C ALA A 28 4.64 3.39 -23.14
N LYS A 29 4.69 4.39 -24.05
CA LYS A 29 5.90 4.68 -24.85
C LYS A 29 7.10 5.00 -23.98
N LYS A 30 6.94 5.89 -22.98
CA LYS A 30 8.01 6.25 -22.05
C LYS A 30 8.52 5.05 -21.25
N SER A 31 7.63 4.14 -20.89
CA SER A 31 7.95 2.90 -20.16
C SER A 31 8.46 1.77 -21.06
N GLY A 32 8.51 1.95 -22.40
CA GLY A 32 8.89 0.89 -23.35
C GLY A 32 7.90 -0.29 -23.40
N ARG A 33 6.63 -0.05 -23.05
CA ARG A 33 5.58 -1.07 -22.92
C ARG A 33 4.48 -0.88 -23.97
N SER A 34 3.75 -1.96 -24.26
CA SER A 34 2.47 -1.83 -24.96
C SER A 34 1.45 -1.11 -24.05
N MET A 35 0.45 -0.45 -24.63
CA MET A 35 -0.64 0.15 -23.83
C MET A 35 -1.31 -0.87 -22.92
N ASN A 36 -1.52 -2.10 -23.42
CA ASN A 36 -2.10 -3.17 -22.61
C ASN A 36 -1.21 -3.50 -21.40
N SER A 37 0.09 -3.68 -21.63
CA SER A 37 1.06 -3.97 -20.56
C SER A 37 1.13 -2.85 -19.53
N GLU A 38 1.03 -1.59 -19.95
CA GLU A 38 1.03 -0.44 -19.02
C GLU A 38 -0.27 -0.38 -18.20
N ILE A 39 -1.43 -0.68 -18.80
CA ILE A 39 -2.70 -0.77 -18.09
C ILE A 39 -2.65 -1.90 -17.05
N ILE A 40 -2.15 -3.07 -17.41
CA ILE A 40 -2.00 -4.20 -16.48
C ILE A 40 -1.08 -3.83 -15.33
N ALA A 41 0.09 -3.24 -15.61
CA ALA A 41 1.02 -2.82 -14.56
C ALA A 41 0.41 -1.78 -13.60
N ALA A 42 -0.40 -0.86 -14.11
CA ALA A 42 -1.11 0.12 -13.27
C ALA A 42 -2.17 -0.55 -12.38
N LEU A 43 -2.91 -1.53 -12.93
CA LEU A 43 -3.89 -2.31 -12.16
C LEU A 43 -3.22 -3.17 -11.08
N GLU A 44 -2.13 -3.85 -11.43
CA GLU A 44 -1.33 -4.63 -10.46
C GLU A 44 -0.79 -3.75 -9.34
N PHE A 45 -0.25 -2.58 -9.67
CA PHE A 45 0.21 -1.60 -8.69
C PHE A 45 -0.93 -1.15 -7.77
N TRP A 46 -2.09 -0.83 -8.32
CA TRP A 46 -3.25 -0.40 -7.53
C TRP A 46 -3.75 -1.51 -6.59
N LEU A 47 -3.94 -2.72 -7.11
CA LEU A 47 -4.37 -3.89 -6.32
C LEU A 47 -3.35 -4.27 -5.23
N SER A 48 -2.06 -4.09 -5.49
CA SER A 48 -0.99 -4.36 -4.51
C SER A 48 -0.82 -3.25 -3.47
N SER A 49 -1.17 -2.00 -3.82
CA SER A 49 -1.04 -0.86 -2.91
C SER A 49 -2.01 -0.95 -1.73
N ASP A 50 -3.22 -1.45 -1.95
CA ASP A 50 -4.19 -1.74 -0.88
C ASP A 50 -3.61 -2.74 0.15
N MET A 51 -2.76 -3.67 -0.29
CA MET A 51 -2.04 -4.56 0.63
C MET A 51 -0.90 -3.84 1.36
N HIS A 52 -0.18 -2.94 0.68
CA HIS A 52 0.99 -2.26 1.25
C HIS A 52 0.59 -1.27 2.35
N ASP A 53 -0.48 -0.50 2.18
CA ASP A 53 -0.98 0.42 3.22
C ASP A 53 -1.36 -0.34 4.51
N SER A 54 -1.96 -1.52 4.38
CA SER A 54 -2.32 -2.35 5.53
C SER A 54 -1.12 -2.93 6.28
N LEU A 55 -0.02 -3.22 5.57
CA LEU A 55 1.22 -3.75 6.14
C LEU A 55 2.04 -2.63 6.80
N GLN A 56 2.17 -1.49 6.13
CA GLN A 56 2.84 -0.28 6.65
C GLN A 56 2.17 0.21 7.94
N GLN A 57 0.83 0.21 7.99
CA GLN A 57 0.11 0.58 9.21
C GLN A 57 0.42 -0.37 10.37
N LYS A 58 0.44 -1.68 10.13
CA LYS A 58 0.75 -2.69 11.16
C LYS A 58 2.18 -2.57 11.68
N GLU A 59 3.15 -2.28 10.81
CA GLU A 59 4.54 -2.09 11.22
C GLU A 59 4.70 -0.82 12.06
N THR A 60 4.07 0.28 11.64
CA THR A 60 4.06 1.54 12.38
C THR A 60 3.44 1.36 13.76
N ASP A 61 2.29 0.69 13.86
CA ASP A 61 1.62 0.38 15.13
C ASP A 61 2.51 -0.46 16.07
N ARG A 62 3.26 -1.42 15.52
CA ARG A 62 4.21 -2.23 16.31
C ARG A 62 5.33 -1.37 16.88
N VAL A 63 5.93 -0.50 16.07
CA VAL A 63 7.01 0.39 16.50
C VAL A 63 6.51 1.35 17.58
N ILE A 64 5.34 1.96 17.38
CA ILE A 64 4.71 2.83 18.39
C ILE A 64 4.50 2.07 19.69
N ARG A 65 3.93 0.86 19.65
CA ARG A 65 3.69 0.05 20.85
C ARG A 65 4.99 -0.29 21.60
N ILE A 66 6.05 -0.64 20.87
CA ILE A 66 7.36 -0.93 21.47
C ILE A 66 7.92 0.32 22.14
N ALA A 67 7.90 1.46 21.44
CA ALA A 67 8.38 2.73 21.96
C ALA A 67 7.59 3.17 23.20
N THR A 68 6.25 3.14 23.15
CA THR A 68 5.38 3.48 24.28
C THR A 68 5.64 2.58 25.47
N LYS A 69 5.81 1.27 25.25
CA LYS A 69 6.12 0.32 26.33
C LYS A 69 7.49 0.60 26.95
N ALA A 70 8.53 0.77 26.14
CA ALA A 70 9.88 1.07 26.61
C ALA A 70 9.91 2.39 27.40
N PHE A 71 9.20 3.41 26.92
CA PHE A 71 9.07 4.69 27.59
C PHE A 71 8.33 4.58 28.93
N ALA A 72 7.20 3.86 28.97
CA ALA A 72 6.46 3.64 30.21
C ALA A 72 7.30 2.89 31.26
N GLU A 73 8.06 1.88 30.83
CA GLU A 73 9.01 1.16 31.71
C GLU A 73 10.13 2.07 32.21
N GLU A 74 10.69 2.92 31.34
CA GLU A 74 11.75 3.86 31.70
C GLU A 74 11.27 4.89 32.73
N ILE A 75 10.08 5.46 32.52
CA ILE A 75 9.50 6.39 33.48
C ILE A 75 9.21 5.68 34.80
N SER A 76 8.61 4.49 34.77
CA SER A 76 8.30 3.76 36.00
C SER A 76 9.54 3.36 36.81
N ARG A 77 10.70 3.20 36.17
CA ARG A 77 11.98 2.95 36.86
C ARG A 77 12.55 4.21 37.51
N ASN A 78 12.47 5.33 36.80
CA ASN A 78 13.18 6.56 37.19
C ASN A 78 12.30 7.55 37.98
N TYR A 79 10.98 7.37 37.96
CA TYR A 79 10.01 8.23 38.63
C TYR A 79 9.00 7.38 39.39
N ASP A 80 8.76 7.71 40.66
CA ASP A 80 7.70 7.09 41.45
C ASP A 80 6.34 7.65 40.98
N LEU A 81 5.73 6.93 40.04
CA LEU A 81 4.47 7.33 39.39
C LEU A 81 3.25 7.24 40.32
N PHE A 82 3.41 6.65 41.50
CA PHE A 82 2.39 6.62 42.53
C PHE A 82 2.89 7.38 43.75
N PRO A 83 2.47 8.65 43.96
CA PRO A 83 2.73 9.29 45.23
C PRO A 83 2.11 8.43 46.32
N LYS A 84 2.93 7.85 47.21
CA LYS A 84 2.42 7.10 48.36
C LYS A 84 1.48 8.04 49.10
N GLY A 85 0.18 7.74 49.00
CA GLY A 85 -0.85 8.43 49.78
C GLY A 85 -0.38 8.42 51.23
N LYS A 86 -0.23 9.61 51.81
CA LYS A 86 0.03 9.73 53.23
C LYS A 86 -1.14 9.03 53.94
N GLY A 87 -0.88 7.81 54.40
CA GLY A 87 -1.77 7.12 55.31
C GLY A 87 -1.93 8.00 56.54
N ASN A 88 -3.18 8.35 56.82
CA ASN A 88 -3.60 8.93 58.08
C ASN A 88 -3.95 7.77 59.03
#